data_AF-A0A1G6RF49-F1
#
_entry.id   AF-A0A1G6RF49-F1
#
_cell.length_a   1.000
_cell.length_b   1.000
_cell.length_c   1.000
_cell.angle_alpha   90.00
_cell.angle_beta   90.00
_cell.angle_gamma   90.00
#
_symmetry.space_group_name_H-M   'P 1'
#
loop_
_entity.id
_entity.type
_entity.pdbx_description
1 polymer ?
#
loop_
_entity_poly.entity_id
_entity_poly.type
_entity_poly.pdbx_seq_one_letter_code
_entity_poly.pdbx_strand_id
1 'polypeptide(L)'
;MSTETLTITRLADLRAGDRILSWDGRPCNPPRVVQSELGPIEPGSPVHGVRLENPTPGGLVEYVLYPSQMDGRRLEVPRAFNR
;
A
#
# COMPACT_ATOMS: atom_id res chain seq x y z
N MET A 1 -8.30 21.71 2.35
CA MET A 1 -8.21 20.36 1.77
C MET A 1 -9.02 19.44 2.66
N SER A 2 -9.97 18.71 2.10
CA SER A 2 -10.74 17.70 2.85
C SER A 2 -10.12 16.34 2.57
N THR A 3 -9.98 15.53 3.61
CA THR A 3 -9.47 14.16 3.51
C THR A 3 -10.65 13.20 3.56
N GLU A 4 -10.72 12.26 2.62
CA GLU A 4 -11.70 11.18 2.58
C GLU A 4 -10.99 9.84 2.63
N THR A 5 -11.57 8.88 3.37
CA THR A 5 -11.06 7.51 3.42
C THR A 5 -11.65 6.70 2.27
N LEU A 6 -10.79 6.29 1.34
CA LEU A 6 -11.16 5.41 0.25
C LEU A 6 -11.03 3.95 0.67
N THR A 7 -11.95 3.13 0.17
CA THR A 7 -11.80 1.67 0.19
C THR A 7 -11.14 1.23 -1.11
N ILE A 8 -9.88 0.81 -1.04
CA ILE A 8 -9.13 0.25 -2.16
C ILE A 8 -9.25 -1.28 -2.12
N THR A 9 -9.54 -1.90 -3.27
CA THR A 9 -9.67 -3.36 -3.37
C THR A 9 -8.76 -4.00 -4.42
N ARG A 10 -8.03 -3.19 -5.19
CA ARG A 10 -7.03 -3.62 -6.14
C ARG A 10 -5.71 -2.94 -5.82
N LEU A 11 -4.65 -3.71 -5.77
CA LEU A 11 -3.33 -3.22 -5.41
C LEU A 11 -2.81 -2.18 -6.40
N ALA A 12 -3.24 -2.28 -7.66
CA ALA A 12 -2.93 -1.32 -8.73
C ALA A 12 -3.48 0.09 -8.51
N ASP A 13 -4.47 0.26 -7.61
CA ASP A 13 -5.05 1.58 -7.32
C ASP A 13 -4.26 2.35 -6.24
N LEU A 14 -3.31 1.68 -5.56
CA LEU A 14 -2.43 2.32 -4.59
C LEU A 14 -1.40 3.22 -5.27
N ARG A 15 -1.09 4.33 -4.61
CA ARG A 15 -0.15 5.35 -5.07
C ARG A 15 0.95 5.55 -4.04
N ALA A 16 2.11 5.99 -4.50
CA ALA A 16 3.19 6.38 -3.61
C ALA A 16 2.71 7.46 -2.61
N GLY A 17 3.05 7.28 -1.33
CA GLY A 17 2.63 8.13 -0.23
C GLY A 17 1.29 7.77 0.41
N ASP A 18 0.52 6.83 -0.15
CA ASP A 18 -0.70 6.35 0.49
C ASP A 18 -0.42 5.74 1.87
N ARG A 19 -1.33 5.98 2.81
CA ARG A 19 -1.27 5.44 4.18
C ARG A 19 -2.36 4.41 4.38
N ILE A 20 -2.00 3.13 4.39
CA ILE A 20 -2.94 2.04 4.67
C ILE A 20 -3.20 2.01 6.18
N LEU A 21 -4.43 2.37 6.56
CA LEU A 21 -4.87 2.41 7.96
C LEU A 21 -5.38 1.07 8.45
N SER A 22 -6.03 0.31 7.57
CA SER A 22 -6.56 -1.01 7.90
C SER A 22 -6.56 -1.94 6.68
N TRP A 23 -6.55 -3.24 6.97
CA TRP A 23 -6.69 -4.32 6.00
C TRP A 23 -7.76 -5.29 6.49
N ASP A 24 -8.85 -5.43 5.72
CA ASP A 24 -10.01 -6.26 6.03
C ASP A 24 -10.57 -5.97 7.44
N GLY A 25 -10.64 -4.68 7.77
CA GLY A 25 -11.11 -4.19 9.06
C GLY A 25 -10.12 -4.38 10.22
N ARG A 26 -8.92 -4.92 9.97
CA ARG A 26 -7.84 -5.00 10.98
C ARG A 26 -6.95 -3.76 10.88
N PRO A 27 -6.83 -2.94 11.94
CA PRO A 27 -5.97 -1.77 11.93
C PRO A 27 -4.50 -2.13 11.72
N CYS A 28 -3.80 -1.37 10.90
CA CYS A 28 -2.34 -1.37 10.79
C CYS A 28 -1.79 -0.32 11.77
N ASN A 29 -1.14 -0.76 12.85
CA ASN A 29 -0.49 0.13 13.80
C ASN A 29 1.02 -0.18 13.91
N PRO A 30 1.92 0.73 13.47
CA PRO A 30 1.63 1.98 12.78
C PRO A 30 1.04 1.76 11.36
N PRO A 31 0.36 2.76 10.76
CA PRO A 31 -0.10 2.68 9.38
C PRO A 31 1.04 2.31 8.43
N ARG A 32 0.74 1.53 7.39
CA ARG A 32 1.74 1.18 6.37
C ARG A 32 1.74 2.26 5.28
N VAL A 33 2.92 2.76 4.92
CA VAL A 33 3.07 3.79 3.91
C VAL A 33 3.53 3.14 2.61
N VAL A 34 2.88 3.48 1.50
CA VAL A 34 3.30 3.01 0.17
C VAL A 34 4.52 3.80 -0.28
N GLN A 35 5.63 3.09 -0.47
CA GLN A 35 6.88 3.67 -0.97
C GLN A 35 6.88 3.77 -2.50
N SER A 36 6.45 2.70 -3.18
CA SER A 36 6.33 2.67 -4.64
C SER A 36 5.06 1.96 -5.09
N GLU A 37 4.50 2.44 -6.20
CA GLU A 37 3.33 1.86 -6.86
C GLU A 37 3.60 0.45 -7.38
N LEU A 38 2.55 -0.21 -7.87
CA LEU A 38 2.63 -1.57 -8.37
C LEU A 38 3.61 -1.66 -9.55
N GLY A 39 4.66 -2.47 -9.41
CA GLY A 39 5.66 -2.68 -10.45
C GLY A 39 6.48 -3.96 -10.21
N PRO A 40 7.42 -4.29 -11.10
CA PRO A 40 8.33 -5.42 -10.92
C PRO A 40 9.09 -5.30 -9.60
N ILE A 41 9.18 -6.39 -8.84
CA ILE A 41 9.92 -6.37 -7.56
C ILE A 41 11.42 -6.16 -7.77
N GLU A 42 11.94 -6.57 -8.93
CA GLU A 42 13.30 -6.36 -9.38
C GLU A 42 13.29 -6.14 -10.90
N PRO A 43 14.30 -5.46 -11.47
CA PRO A 43 14.39 -5.27 -12.92
C PRO A 43 14.27 -6.59 -13.70
N GLY A 44 13.27 -6.67 -14.59
CA GLY A 44 13.01 -7.87 -15.39
C GLY A 44 12.21 -8.97 -14.70
N SER A 45 11.80 -8.80 -13.43
CA SER A 45 10.98 -9.78 -12.72
C SER A 45 9.56 -9.84 -13.30
N PRO A 46 9.00 -11.04 -13.54
CA PRO A 46 7.58 -11.19 -13.88
C PRO A 46 6.68 -10.95 -12.66
N VAL A 47 7.24 -10.97 -11.44
CA VAL A 47 6.49 -10.79 -10.20
C VAL A 47 6.36 -9.30 -9.91
N HIS A 48 5.12 -8.84 -9.74
CA HIS A 48 4.79 -7.45 -9.46
C HIS A 48 4.29 -7.28 -8.03
N GLY A 49 4.65 -6.18 -7.39
CA GLY A 49 4.23 -5.84 -6.04
C GLY A 49 4.28 -4.34 -5.76
N VAL A 50 3.61 -3.93 -4.68
CA VAL A 50 3.67 -2.58 -4.11
C VAL A 50 4.64 -2.59 -2.95
N ARG A 51 5.64 -1.71 -2.96
CA ARG A 51 6.63 -1.60 -1.90
C ARG A 51 6.11 -0.68 -0.81
N LEU A 52 6.25 -1.09 0.44
CA LEU A 52 5.90 -0.30 1.61
C LEU A 52 7.16 0.19 2.32
N GLU A 53 7.05 1.31 3.03
CA GLU A 53 8.11 1.75 3.91
C GLU A 53 8.38 0.71 5.00
N ASN A 54 9.66 0.44 5.25
CA ASN A 54 10.06 -0.47 6.30
C ASN A 54 9.70 0.12 7.67
N PRO A 55 8.99 -0.62 8.54
CA PRO A 55 8.61 -0.13 9.87
C PRO A 55 9.82 0.06 10.79
N THR A 56 10.96 -0.54 10.45
CA THR A 56 12.24 -0.39 11.16
C THR A 56 13.24 0.31 10.24
N PRO A 57 13.70 1.54 10.57
CA PRO A 57 14.74 2.22 9.82
C PRO A 57 16.01 1.35 9.73
N GLY A 58 16.52 1.15 8.51
CA GLY A 58 17.71 0.31 8.27
C GLY A 58 17.44 -1.20 8.28
N GLY A 59 16.18 -1.65 8.39
CA GLY A 59 15.83 -3.05 8.26
C GLY A 59 16.17 -3.61 6.87
N LEU A 60 16.80 -4.80 6.84
CA LEU A 60 17.22 -5.48 5.62
C LEU A 60 16.07 -6.18 4.87
N VAL A 61 14.93 -6.37 5.52
CA VAL A 61 13.76 -7.05 4.95
C VAL A 61 12.85 -6.00 4.35
N GLU A 62 12.72 -6.01 3.02
CA GLU A 62 11.75 -5.19 2.31
C GLU A 62 10.34 -5.70 2.55
N TYR A 63 9.40 -4.77 2.71
CA TYR A 63 7.99 -5.08 2.87
C TYR A 63 7.24 -4.85 1.56
N VAL A 64 6.84 -5.93 0.90
CA VAL A 64 6.16 -5.91 -0.41
C VAL A 64 4.79 -6.56 -0.30
N LEU A 65 3.75 -5.87 -0.78
CA LEU A 65 2.43 -6.43 -0.99
C LEU A 65 2.32 -6.98 -2.40
N TYR A 66 1.75 -8.17 -2.52
CA TYR A 66 1.52 -8.81 -3.82
C TYR A 66 0.02 -8.81 -4.18
N PRO A 67 -0.34 -8.69 -5.47
CA PRO A 67 -1.74 -8.78 -5.90
C PRO A 67 -2.43 -10.05 -5.39
N SER A 68 -1.75 -11.19 -5.39
CA SER A 68 -2.28 -12.47 -4.89
C SER A 68 -2.65 -12.47 -3.41
N GLN A 69 -2.09 -11.54 -2.62
CA GLN A 69 -2.40 -11.41 -1.20
C GLN A 69 -3.52 -10.42 -0.93
N MET A 70 -3.58 -9.34 -1.73
CA MET A 70 -4.41 -8.16 -1.43
C MET A 70 -5.62 -8.04 -2.35
N ASP A 71 -5.54 -8.40 -3.63
CA ASP A 71 -6.64 -8.14 -4.56
C ASP A 71 -7.93 -8.84 -4.12
N GLY A 72 -9.03 -8.08 -4.11
CA GLY A 72 -10.33 -8.52 -3.60
C GLY A 72 -10.52 -8.32 -2.09
N ARG A 73 -9.48 -7.92 -1.36
CA ARG A 73 -9.54 -7.53 0.06
C ARG A 73 -9.68 -6.01 0.19
N ARG A 74 -10.14 -5.54 1.35
CA ARG A 74 -10.41 -4.12 1.58
C ARG A 74 -9.24 -3.45 2.29
N LEU A 75 -8.67 -2.41 1.69
CA LEU A 75 -7.76 -1.48 2.33
C LEU A 75 -8.44 -0.13 2.55
N GLU A 76 -8.26 0.46 3.73
CA GLU A 76 -8.71 1.82 4.01
C GLU A 76 -7.53 2.79 3.89
N VAL A 77 -7.66 3.76 2.97
CA VAL A 77 -6.60 4.71 2.62
C VAL A 77 -7.17 6.14 2.59
N PRO A 78 -6.71 7.07 3.45
CA PRO A 78 -7.11 8.45 3.42
C PRO A 78 -6.38 9.19 2.29
N ARG A 79 -7.12 9.90 1.44
CA ARG A 79 -6.57 10.78 0.42
C ARG A 79 -7.19 12.16 0.49
N ALA A 80 -6.38 13.18 0.20
CA ALA A 80 -6.87 14.55 0.08
C ALA A 80 -7.52 14.75 -1.30
N PHE A 81 -8.67 15.41 -1.31
CA PHE A 81 -9.32 15.87 -2.53
C PHE A 81 -9.35 17.40 -2.55
N ASN A 82 -8.97 17.98 -3.68
CA ASN A 82 -9.33 19.36 -4.00
C ASN A 82 -10.68 19.31 -4.72
N ARG A 83 -11.66 19.98 -4.13
CA ARG A 83 -13.01 20.10 -4.69
C ARG A 83 -13.07 21.26 -5.67
#